data_AF-A0A2N1QDV4-F1
#
_entry.id   AF-A0A2N1QDV4-F1
#
_cell.length_a   1.000
_cell.length_b   1.000
_cell.length_c   1.000
_cell.angle_alpha   90.00
_cell.angle_beta   90.00
_cell.angle_gamma   90.00
#
_symmetry.space_group_name_H-M   'P 1'
#
loop_
_entity.id
_entity.type
_entity.pdbx_description
1 polymer ?
#
loop_
_entity_poly.entity_id
_entity_poly.type
_entity_poly.pdbx_seq_one_letter_code
_entity_poly.pdbx_strand_id
1 'polypeptide(L)'
;MKIRPLLLVLAILANIVMITTFTYAWFANNQLYVIDTVGATKEQYFAKGSGTEVDPYVISKAEHLYSLSKLHEMGLMQQKYYYTMADPITGNPVTIDFNDASLPTQYQTLFKPIGDHIYPFLGHFDGNQSIIKNVNINGSLKQDIGFFGLIGDDAVVTNFFLDKPVIYSNPLSTDSRVGFHEHGVSFSDSYATGFIAGHVLTSATLERVYVIEPMINSGTNQYYNGSKYGLIGNTSDNASSEDGGLSNAYYFELTAAWLHFIITKGLELDANTPLYVETGLRLSTVLSINSNGQAVITGNTYNNNYYTISTLKVSYSSSFSNPVYLYDLLIELGYVTPSQGVNFNKKNIDVVGGTTVDNVANTMSFGVSYNAFRTPYYNQIFNARLLKNTIVLYVRATGESILGQMTATFAPNAELRFIPGFTADSTQITGYRYIENRSWNNKNALIAYPGGSGATVPIHIGSAFAAVIEDANGNMIVVNPNVVIPHYYVFVLGISNSQVSTVNSVSFRYVPASSDEFAALYDVDVINNVDEILNNPQYINSDLYFDYFLGLNQTMNVRLLKTFDASGEVYRLYISGHNAGSSSFYVNVTNMSTKRIEIYINNSLLVTNSNKSTSLRFSSSGITISTS
;
A
#
# COMPACT_ATOMS: atom_id res chain seq x y z
N MET A 1 -5.83 -35.45 86.48
CA MET A 1 -5.25 -34.62 85.39
C MET A 1 -5.24 -35.44 84.09
N LYS A 2 -6.36 -35.50 83.35
CA LYS A 2 -6.54 -36.32 82.12
C LYS A 2 -7.19 -35.52 80.97
N ILE A 3 -6.72 -34.29 80.72
CA ILE A 3 -7.27 -33.40 79.67
C ILE A 3 -6.46 -33.50 78.35
N ARG A 4 -5.29 -34.15 78.36
CA ARG A 4 -4.37 -34.21 77.21
C ARG A 4 -4.90 -34.92 75.93
N PRO A 5 -5.61 -36.07 76.00
CA PRO A 5 -6.05 -36.74 74.77
C PRO A 5 -7.26 -36.04 74.12
N LEU A 6 -8.17 -35.47 74.91
CA LEU A 6 -9.34 -34.75 74.39
C LEU A 6 -8.93 -33.47 73.64
N LEU A 7 -7.98 -32.71 74.19
CA LEU A 7 -7.42 -31.53 73.53
C LEU A 7 -6.71 -31.88 72.21
N LEU A 8 -5.99 -33.00 72.16
CA LEU A 8 -5.30 -33.44 70.95
C LEU A 8 -6.30 -33.82 69.85
N VAL A 9 -7.36 -34.56 70.21
CA VAL A 9 -8.42 -34.94 69.27
C VAL A 9 -9.18 -33.70 68.76
N LEU A 10 -9.50 -32.75 69.64
CA LEU A 10 -10.13 -31.48 69.26
C LEU A 10 -9.23 -30.64 68.33
N ALA A 11 -7.92 -30.61 68.58
CA ALA A 11 -6.97 -29.90 67.72
C ALA A 11 -6.85 -30.54 66.33
N ILE A 12 -6.83 -31.88 66.24
CA ILE A 12 -6.80 -32.60 64.97
C ILE A 12 -8.10 -32.38 64.18
N LEU A 13 -9.26 -32.48 64.85
CA LEU A 13 -10.56 -32.19 64.22
C LEU A 13 -10.64 -30.75 63.73
N ALA A 14 -10.17 -29.78 64.52
CA ALA A 14 -10.13 -28.38 64.09
C ALA A 14 -9.25 -28.18 62.84
N ASN A 15 -8.10 -28.85 62.76
CA ASN A 15 -7.24 -28.79 61.58
C ASN A 15 -7.88 -29.43 60.35
N ILE A 16 -8.55 -30.58 60.50
CA ILE A 16 -9.26 -31.23 59.39
C ILE A 16 -10.40 -30.34 58.91
N VAL A 17 -11.19 -29.77 59.82
CA VAL A 17 -12.26 -28.84 59.46
C VAL A 17 -11.69 -27.62 58.73
N MET A 18 -10.61 -27.01 59.23
CA MET A 18 -9.95 -25.90 58.53
C MET A 18 -9.44 -26.29 57.14
N ILE A 19 -8.76 -27.42 56.99
CA ILE A 19 -8.27 -27.87 55.68
C ILE A 19 -9.43 -28.12 54.72
N THR A 20 -10.51 -28.75 55.19
CA THR A 20 -11.69 -29.01 54.35
C THR A 20 -12.45 -27.74 53.98
N THR A 21 -12.55 -26.74 54.87
CA THR A 21 -13.19 -25.47 54.55
C THR A 21 -12.32 -24.60 53.64
N PHE A 22 -10.99 -24.61 53.80
CA PHE A 22 -10.06 -23.98 52.85
C PHE A 22 -10.13 -24.64 51.46
N THR A 23 -10.12 -25.98 51.41
CA THR A 23 -10.21 -26.73 50.15
C THR A 23 -11.58 -26.54 49.48
N TYR A 24 -12.65 -26.52 50.27
CA TYR A 24 -14.01 -26.26 49.77
C TYR A 24 -14.19 -24.80 49.33
N ALA A 25 -13.67 -23.83 50.07
CA ALA A 25 -13.69 -22.42 49.66
C ALA A 25 -12.88 -22.20 48.37
N TRP A 26 -11.70 -22.82 48.25
CA TRP A 26 -10.90 -22.80 47.03
C TRP A 26 -11.61 -23.48 45.86
N PHE A 27 -12.23 -24.65 46.08
CA PHE A 27 -12.99 -25.38 45.05
C PHE A 27 -14.28 -24.66 44.63
N ALA A 28 -15.02 -24.08 45.58
CA ALA A 28 -16.23 -23.29 45.32
C ALA A 28 -15.88 -21.97 44.60
N ASN A 29 -14.74 -21.37 44.91
CA ASN A 29 -14.21 -20.22 44.18
C ASN A 29 -13.80 -20.60 42.74
N ASN A 30 -13.19 -21.77 42.54
CA ASN A 30 -12.88 -22.30 41.19
C ASN A 30 -14.13 -22.61 40.33
N GLN A 31 -15.30 -22.81 40.95
CA GLN A 31 -16.58 -23.03 40.25
C GLN A 31 -17.30 -21.71 39.90
N LEU A 32 -16.85 -20.58 40.46
CA LEU A 32 -17.36 -19.24 40.18
C LEU A 32 -16.28 -18.47 39.39
N TYR A 33 -16.24 -18.69 38.08
CA TYR A 33 -15.29 -18.03 37.17
C TYR A 33 -15.40 -16.50 37.23
N VAL A 34 -14.58 -15.89 38.08
CA VAL A 34 -13.96 -14.59 37.86
C VAL A 34 -12.47 -14.88 37.87
N ILE A 35 -11.77 -14.50 36.81
CA ILE A 35 -10.33 -14.68 36.66
C ILE A 35 -9.64 -14.08 37.90
N ASP A 36 -9.21 -14.94 38.84
CA ASP A 36 -8.39 -14.52 39.98
C ASP A 36 -6.97 -14.33 39.46
N THR A 37 -6.71 -13.11 38.99
CA THR A 37 -5.45 -12.74 38.33
C THR A 37 -4.28 -12.53 39.29
N VAL A 38 -4.41 -12.97 40.55
CA VAL A 38 -3.37 -12.84 41.58
C VAL A 38 -3.07 -14.21 42.20
N GLY A 39 -2.50 -15.13 41.43
CA GLY A 39 -1.97 -16.39 41.99
C GLY A 39 -1.77 -17.57 41.02
N ALA A 40 -2.34 -17.51 39.82
CA ALA A 40 -2.19 -18.57 38.81
C ALA A 40 -0.87 -18.46 38.02
N THR A 41 -0.27 -19.60 37.65
CA THR A 41 0.82 -19.61 36.66
C THR A 41 0.26 -19.31 35.27
N LYS A 42 1.03 -18.64 34.39
CA LYS A 42 0.56 -18.23 33.05
C LYS A 42 -0.01 -19.39 32.22
N GLU A 43 0.53 -20.59 32.43
CA GLU A 43 0.12 -21.85 31.83
C GLU A 43 -1.36 -22.19 32.07
N GLN A 44 -1.93 -21.79 33.22
CA GLN A 44 -3.33 -22.10 33.58
C GLN A 44 -4.36 -21.32 32.74
N TYR A 45 -3.93 -20.28 32.03
CA TYR A 45 -4.79 -19.49 31.15
C TYR A 45 -4.91 -20.07 29.73
N PHE A 46 -4.15 -21.12 29.43
CA PHE A 46 -4.09 -21.76 28.12
C PHE A 46 -4.39 -23.25 28.24
N ALA A 47 -4.59 -23.93 27.10
CA ALA A 47 -4.90 -25.36 27.12
C ALA A 47 -3.71 -26.19 27.63
N LYS A 48 -2.49 -25.77 27.28
CA LYS A 48 -1.19 -26.31 27.69
C LYS A 48 -0.07 -25.39 27.19
N GLY A 49 1.16 -25.76 27.53
CA GLY A 49 2.40 -25.12 27.05
C GLY A 49 2.96 -24.09 28.02
N SER A 50 4.25 -23.81 27.90
CA SER A 50 5.02 -22.86 28.71
C SER A 50 5.28 -21.52 28.01
N GLY A 51 4.87 -21.39 26.75
CA GLY A 51 5.01 -20.18 25.95
C GLY A 51 6.39 -20.00 25.33
N THR A 52 7.20 -21.05 25.29
CA THR A 52 8.50 -21.07 24.61
C THR A 52 8.33 -21.51 23.15
N GLU A 53 9.33 -21.28 22.30
CA GLU A 53 9.28 -21.69 20.88
C GLU A 53 9.02 -23.19 20.69
N VAL A 54 9.63 -24.02 21.53
CA VAL A 54 9.49 -25.49 21.48
C VAL A 54 8.23 -25.99 22.19
N ASP A 55 7.61 -25.15 23.01
CA ASP A 55 6.43 -25.49 23.81
C ASP A 55 5.51 -24.26 23.92
N PRO A 56 4.85 -23.88 22.80
CA PRO A 56 4.02 -22.68 22.73
C PRO A 56 2.75 -22.85 23.55
N TYR A 57 2.19 -21.72 24.02
CA TYR A 57 0.87 -21.71 24.64
C TYR A 57 -0.21 -22.11 23.63
N VAL A 58 -1.02 -23.11 23.96
CA VAL A 58 -2.06 -23.62 23.07
C VAL A 58 -3.40 -22.94 23.32
N ILE A 59 -3.95 -22.33 22.28
CA ILE A 59 -5.25 -21.67 22.28
C ILE A 59 -6.27 -22.55 21.54
N SER A 60 -7.07 -23.29 22.29
CA SER A 60 -8.05 -24.23 21.74
C SER A 60 -9.51 -23.78 21.82
N LYS A 61 -9.82 -22.71 22.57
CA LYS A 61 -11.19 -22.24 22.85
C LYS A 61 -11.24 -20.76 23.22
N ALA A 62 -12.45 -20.19 23.20
CA ALA A 62 -12.67 -18.75 23.37
C ALA A 62 -12.09 -18.20 24.68
N GLU A 63 -12.14 -18.97 25.77
CA GLU A 63 -11.63 -18.54 27.08
C GLU A 63 -10.11 -18.34 27.09
N HIS A 64 -9.36 -19.16 26.34
CA HIS A 64 -7.90 -19.01 26.24
C HIS A 64 -7.54 -17.74 25.46
N LEU A 65 -8.26 -17.47 24.38
CA LEU A 65 -8.06 -16.27 23.57
C LEU A 65 -8.46 -15.00 24.34
N TYR A 66 -9.57 -15.05 25.09
CA TYR A 66 -9.97 -13.98 26.01
C TYR A 66 -8.93 -13.73 27.09
N SER A 67 -8.35 -14.79 27.66
CA SER A 67 -7.29 -14.68 28.65
C SER A 67 -6.05 -14.01 28.06
N LEU A 68 -5.65 -14.34 26.82
CA LEU A 68 -4.54 -13.68 26.14
C LEU A 68 -4.74 -12.15 26.03
N SER A 69 -5.94 -11.73 25.63
CA SER A 69 -6.31 -10.31 25.57
C SER A 69 -6.22 -9.64 26.94
N LYS A 70 -6.79 -10.26 27.99
CA LYS A 70 -6.72 -9.74 29.37
C LYS A 70 -5.31 -9.66 29.93
N LEU A 71 -4.47 -10.65 29.68
CA LEU A 71 -3.09 -10.65 30.14
C LEU A 71 -2.27 -9.52 29.47
N HIS A 72 -2.55 -9.17 28.21
CA HIS A 72 -1.95 -8.00 27.57
C HIS A 72 -2.47 -6.69 28.16
N GLU A 73 -3.79 -6.56 28.35
CA GLU A 73 -4.41 -5.38 28.96
C GLU A 73 -3.81 -5.06 30.34
N MET A 74 -3.45 -6.10 31.10
CA MET A 74 -2.82 -5.98 32.42
C MET A 74 -1.29 -5.82 32.40
N GLY A 75 -0.68 -5.84 31.22
CA GLY A 75 0.78 -5.76 31.08
C GLY A 75 1.53 -6.98 31.61
N LEU A 76 0.93 -8.17 31.57
CA LEU A 76 1.55 -9.40 32.06
C LEU A 76 2.30 -10.19 30.96
N MET A 77 2.16 -9.77 29.70
CA MET A 77 2.77 -10.40 28.51
C MET A 77 3.84 -9.53 27.82
N GLN A 78 4.68 -8.84 28.58
CA GLN A 78 5.66 -7.87 28.07
C GLN A 78 6.95 -8.48 27.46
N GLN A 79 6.99 -9.78 27.21
CA GLN A 79 8.15 -10.44 26.60
C GLN A 79 7.68 -11.35 25.46
N LYS A 80 8.62 -11.78 24.63
CA LYS A 80 8.34 -12.70 23.52
C LYS A 80 7.87 -14.04 24.07
N TYR A 81 6.64 -14.41 23.72
CA TYR A 81 6.03 -15.72 23.96
C TYR A 81 5.53 -16.29 22.64
N TYR A 82 5.42 -17.61 22.57
CA TYR A 82 4.94 -18.32 21.40
C TYR A 82 3.56 -18.90 21.70
N TYR A 83 2.66 -18.76 20.75
CA TYR A 83 1.27 -19.22 20.82
C TYR A 83 0.95 -20.02 19.57
N THR A 84 0.15 -21.08 19.73
CA THR A 84 -0.41 -21.82 18.61
C THR A 84 -1.90 -22.09 18.83
N MET A 85 -2.71 -21.96 17.79
CA MET A 85 -4.12 -22.35 17.85
C MET A 85 -4.30 -23.80 17.40
N ALA A 86 -4.65 -24.67 18.33
CA ALA A 86 -4.82 -26.09 18.02
C ALA A 86 -5.65 -26.80 19.07
N ASP A 87 -6.17 -27.96 18.69
CA ASP A 87 -6.68 -28.93 19.66
C ASP A 87 -5.50 -29.46 20.50
N PRO A 88 -5.60 -29.44 21.84
CA PRO A 88 -4.46 -29.73 22.70
C PRO A 88 -4.03 -31.20 22.68
N ILE A 89 -4.85 -32.10 22.14
CA ILE A 89 -4.57 -33.53 22.08
C ILE A 89 -4.04 -33.91 20.69
N THR A 90 -4.77 -33.51 19.65
CA THR A 90 -4.51 -33.91 18.26
C THR A 90 -3.58 -32.96 17.52
N GLY A 91 -3.46 -31.70 17.95
CA GLY A 91 -2.70 -30.66 17.25
C GLY A 91 -3.41 -30.11 16.00
N ASN A 92 -4.63 -30.56 15.71
CA ASN A 92 -5.38 -30.12 14.55
C ASN A 92 -5.88 -28.66 14.70
N PRO A 93 -6.10 -27.96 13.57
CA PRO A 93 -6.72 -26.63 13.57
C PRO A 93 -8.09 -26.64 14.28
N VAL A 94 -8.44 -25.52 14.91
CA VAL A 94 -9.70 -25.37 15.64
C VAL A 94 -10.57 -24.26 15.05
N THR A 95 -11.88 -24.32 15.33
CA THR A 95 -12.80 -23.20 15.09
C THR A 95 -13.29 -22.67 16.43
N ILE A 96 -13.05 -21.39 16.69
CA ILE A 96 -13.51 -20.70 17.89
C ILE A 96 -14.62 -19.74 17.47
N ASP A 97 -15.86 -20.03 17.85
CA ASP A 97 -17.01 -19.18 17.56
C ASP A 97 -17.48 -18.44 18.81
N PHE A 98 -17.34 -17.11 18.82
CA PHE A 98 -17.76 -16.27 19.94
C PHE A 98 -19.28 -16.12 20.07
N ASN A 99 -20.06 -16.59 19.09
CA ASN A 99 -21.51 -16.68 19.18
C ASN A 99 -22.01 -18.07 19.66
N ASP A 100 -21.11 -18.99 20.02
CA ASP A 100 -21.52 -20.30 20.55
C ASP A 100 -22.33 -20.10 21.85
N ALA A 101 -23.56 -20.63 21.85
CA ALA A 101 -24.51 -20.51 22.95
C ALA A 101 -24.05 -21.21 24.24
N SER A 102 -23.05 -22.11 24.15
CA SER A 102 -22.44 -22.76 25.31
C SER A 102 -21.42 -21.89 26.04
N LEU A 103 -20.94 -20.80 25.42
CA LEU A 103 -19.99 -19.89 26.05
C LEU A 103 -20.67 -19.06 27.15
N PRO A 104 -20.04 -18.91 28.33
CA PRO A 104 -20.47 -17.94 29.32
C PRO A 104 -20.57 -16.53 28.72
N THR A 105 -21.59 -15.78 29.12
CA THR A 105 -21.92 -14.46 28.55
C THR A 105 -20.75 -13.48 28.63
N GLN A 106 -19.87 -13.59 29.63
CA GLN A 106 -18.65 -12.78 29.77
C GLN A 106 -17.69 -12.91 28.57
N TYR A 107 -17.64 -14.06 27.91
CA TYR A 107 -16.79 -14.29 26.74
C TYR A 107 -17.48 -13.89 25.44
N GLN A 108 -18.80 -13.77 25.45
CA GLN A 108 -19.61 -13.18 24.37
C GLN A 108 -19.60 -11.64 24.42
N THR A 109 -18.94 -11.04 25.42
CA THR A 109 -18.79 -9.58 25.53
C THR A 109 -17.71 -9.02 24.60
N LEU A 110 -17.69 -7.69 24.53
CA LEU A 110 -16.71 -6.84 23.88
C LEU A 110 -15.25 -7.18 24.27
N PHE A 111 -14.57 -7.92 23.40
CA PHE A 111 -13.17 -8.36 23.48
C PHE A 111 -12.20 -7.18 23.30
N LYS A 112 -11.25 -6.97 24.21
CA LYS A 112 -10.25 -5.89 24.04
C LYS A 112 -9.19 -6.30 23.00
N PRO A 113 -8.64 -5.37 22.21
CA PRO A 113 -7.53 -5.68 21.30
C PRO A 113 -6.38 -6.40 22.01
N ILE A 114 -5.73 -7.36 21.33
CA ILE A 114 -4.54 -8.01 21.85
C ILE A 114 -3.36 -7.03 21.69
N GLY A 115 -2.82 -6.60 22.83
CA GLY A 115 -1.77 -5.59 22.89
C GLY A 115 -2.27 -4.16 22.62
N ASP A 116 -1.49 -3.18 23.07
CA ASP A 116 -1.68 -1.75 22.81
C ASP A 116 -0.34 -1.01 22.87
N HIS A 117 -0.34 0.30 22.69
CA HIS A 117 0.90 1.09 22.73
C HIS A 117 1.67 1.06 24.06
N ILE A 118 1.02 0.71 25.18
CA ILE A 118 1.70 0.55 26.48
C ILE A 118 2.28 -0.87 26.56
N TYR A 119 1.48 -1.87 26.16
CA TYR A 119 1.81 -3.29 26.21
C TYR A 119 1.65 -3.92 24.83
N PRO A 120 2.61 -3.69 23.90
CA PRO A 120 2.50 -4.18 22.54
C PRO A 120 2.56 -5.72 22.50
N PHE A 121 1.97 -6.31 21.47
CA PHE A 121 2.17 -7.74 21.21
C PHE A 121 3.57 -7.96 20.63
N LEU A 122 4.42 -8.68 21.36
CA LEU A 122 5.83 -8.96 20.99
C LEU A 122 6.08 -10.45 20.66
N GLY A 123 5.02 -11.25 20.60
CA GLY A 123 5.09 -12.70 20.53
C GLY A 123 5.12 -13.26 19.10
N HIS A 124 5.08 -14.59 19.03
CA HIS A 124 4.76 -15.34 17.82
C HIS A 124 3.38 -15.97 17.98
N PHE A 125 2.40 -15.55 17.19
CA PHE A 125 1.07 -16.13 17.15
C PHE A 125 0.91 -16.94 15.86
N ASP A 126 0.94 -18.26 15.95
CA ASP A 126 0.62 -19.14 14.82
C ASP A 126 -0.80 -19.67 14.94
N GLY A 127 -1.65 -19.23 14.04
CA GLY A 127 -3.02 -19.66 13.94
C GLY A 127 -3.20 -21.11 13.49
N ASN A 128 -2.17 -21.75 12.92
CA ASN A 128 -2.24 -23.13 12.45
C ASN A 128 -3.53 -23.41 11.64
N GLN A 129 -3.87 -22.50 10.72
CA GLN A 129 -5.05 -22.54 9.84
C GLN A 129 -6.41 -22.55 10.60
N SER A 130 -6.42 -22.14 11.86
CA SER A 130 -7.62 -22.06 12.70
C SER A 130 -8.52 -20.87 12.32
N ILE A 131 -9.79 -20.98 12.69
CA ILE A 131 -10.82 -20.00 12.35
C ILE A 131 -11.34 -19.35 13.64
N ILE A 132 -11.37 -18.02 13.68
CA ILE A 132 -11.98 -17.23 14.75
C ILE A 132 -13.22 -16.57 14.16
N LYS A 133 -14.40 -16.86 14.74
CA LYS A 133 -15.69 -16.39 14.23
C LYS A 133 -16.37 -15.42 15.18
N ASN A 134 -17.05 -14.44 14.60
CA ASN A 134 -17.98 -13.55 15.30
C ASN A 134 -17.38 -12.80 16.50
N VAL A 135 -16.06 -12.53 16.46
CA VAL A 135 -15.40 -11.81 17.53
C VAL A 135 -15.78 -10.32 17.49
N ASN A 136 -16.17 -9.78 18.65
CA ASN A 136 -16.58 -8.38 18.81
C ASN A 136 -15.48 -7.60 19.53
N ILE A 137 -14.73 -6.76 18.81
CA ILE A 137 -13.59 -6.01 19.33
C ILE A 137 -14.00 -4.65 19.87
N ASN A 138 -13.56 -4.35 21.08
CA ASN A 138 -13.87 -3.16 21.83
C ASN A 138 -12.73 -2.14 21.79
N GLY A 139 -12.81 -1.22 20.83
CA GLY A 139 -11.91 -0.09 20.70
C GLY A 139 -12.19 1.05 21.69
N SER A 140 -13.17 0.94 22.59
CA SER A 140 -13.43 2.01 23.56
C SER A 140 -12.19 2.31 24.40
N LEU A 141 -11.81 3.59 24.42
CA LEU A 141 -10.65 4.13 25.13
C LEU A 141 -9.29 3.65 24.61
N LYS A 142 -9.24 3.12 23.38
CA LYS A 142 -8.02 2.67 22.70
C LYS A 142 -7.78 3.51 21.45
N GLN A 143 -6.52 3.57 21.01
CA GLN A 143 -6.12 4.27 19.78
C GLN A 143 -5.81 3.27 18.67
N ASP A 144 -5.00 2.26 18.99
CA ASP A 144 -4.74 1.14 18.10
C ASP A 144 -5.83 0.09 18.29
N ILE A 145 -6.69 -0.04 17.29
CA ILE A 145 -7.91 -0.83 17.34
C ILE A 145 -7.90 -1.83 16.19
N GLY A 146 -7.80 -3.10 16.55
CA GLY A 146 -8.01 -4.24 15.66
C GLY A 146 -8.11 -5.49 16.50
N PHE A 147 -8.11 -6.67 15.87
CA PHE A 147 -7.98 -7.92 16.62
C PHE A 147 -6.70 -7.90 17.49
N PHE A 148 -5.61 -7.41 16.91
CA PHE A 148 -4.45 -6.87 17.62
C PHE A 148 -4.57 -5.34 17.72
N GLY A 149 -4.24 -4.77 18.87
CA GLY A 149 -4.16 -3.31 18.99
C GLY A 149 -2.87 -2.85 18.31
N LEU A 150 -1.73 -3.10 18.97
CA LEU A 150 -0.41 -2.82 18.43
C LEU A 150 0.43 -4.10 18.36
N ILE A 151 0.96 -4.40 17.17
CA ILE A 151 1.94 -5.46 16.92
C ILE A 151 3.32 -4.82 16.90
N GLY A 152 4.15 -5.17 17.89
CA GLY A 152 5.46 -4.57 18.08
C GLY A 152 6.54 -5.17 17.17
N ASP A 153 7.74 -4.60 17.26
CA ASP A 153 8.91 -5.06 16.49
C ASP A 153 9.22 -6.54 16.72
N ASP A 154 9.69 -7.22 15.67
CA ASP A 154 10.03 -8.65 15.63
C ASP A 154 8.91 -9.64 16.03
N ALA A 155 7.67 -9.15 16.18
CA ALA A 155 6.50 -9.97 16.41
C ALA A 155 6.04 -10.63 15.10
N VAL A 156 5.49 -11.84 15.22
CA VAL A 156 5.10 -12.66 14.07
C VAL A 156 3.67 -13.14 14.28
N VAL A 157 2.77 -12.86 13.34
CA VAL A 157 1.35 -13.20 13.43
C VAL A 157 0.92 -13.88 12.14
N THR A 158 0.58 -15.18 12.22
CA THR A 158 0.45 -15.99 10.99
C THR A 158 -0.71 -16.97 10.99
N ASN A 159 -1.13 -17.41 9.80
CA ASN A 159 -1.94 -18.61 9.54
C ASN A 159 -3.32 -18.70 10.24
N PHE A 160 -4.17 -17.69 10.18
CA PHE A 160 -5.56 -17.82 10.66
C PHE A 160 -6.56 -17.03 9.83
N PHE A 161 -7.83 -17.32 10.12
CA PHE A 161 -8.99 -16.70 9.48
C PHE A 161 -9.83 -15.96 10.52
N LEU A 162 -10.14 -14.69 10.28
CA LEU A 162 -11.14 -13.90 11.01
C LEU A 162 -12.45 -13.88 10.22
N ASP A 163 -13.45 -14.65 10.65
CA ASP A 163 -14.77 -14.72 10.00
C ASP A 163 -15.79 -13.86 10.76
N LYS A 164 -16.35 -12.87 10.07
CA LYS A 164 -17.30 -11.87 10.60
C LYS A 164 -16.81 -11.15 11.86
N PRO A 165 -15.58 -10.62 11.91
CA PRO A 165 -15.18 -9.77 13.03
C PRO A 165 -15.95 -8.45 13.00
N VAL A 166 -16.30 -7.93 14.18
CA VAL A 166 -16.90 -6.59 14.33
C VAL A 166 -15.98 -5.73 15.20
N ILE A 167 -15.47 -4.64 14.63
CA ILE A 167 -14.63 -3.67 15.33
C ILE A 167 -15.49 -2.47 15.76
N TYR A 168 -15.60 -2.22 17.07
CA TYR A 168 -16.27 -1.05 17.63
C TYR A 168 -15.26 0.03 18.00
N SER A 169 -14.97 0.97 17.09
CA SER A 169 -14.00 2.04 17.30
C SER A 169 -14.68 3.25 17.98
N ASN A 170 -14.85 3.21 19.30
CA ASN A 170 -15.66 4.19 20.05
C ASN A 170 -14.83 5.01 21.06
N PRO A 171 -14.05 6.02 20.67
CA PRO A 171 -13.43 6.89 21.67
C PRO A 171 -14.48 7.86 22.22
N LEU A 172 -14.94 7.56 23.45
CA LEU A 172 -15.89 8.33 24.25
C LEU A 172 -15.20 9.50 24.97
N SER A 173 -15.97 10.57 25.24
CA SER A 173 -15.55 11.88 25.78
C SER A 173 -15.30 11.97 27.31
N THR A 174 -15.40 10.87 28.07
CA THR A 174 -15.30 10.95 29.54
C THR A 174 -13.92 10.67 30.12
N ASP A 175 -12.97 10.19 29.31
CA ASP A 175 -11.68 9.72 29.80
C ASP A 175 -10.48 10.58 29.42
N SER A 176 -9.54 10.62 30.35
CA SER A 176 -8.28 11.36 30.22
C SER A 176 -7.43 10.77 29.09
N ARG A 177 -6.99 11.63 28.17
CA ARG A 177 -6.08 11.29 27.06
C ARG A 177 -4.62 11.17 27.51
N VAL A 178 -4.37 11.14 28.82
CA VAL A 178 -3.04 10.94 29.38
C VAL A 178 -2.58 9.52 29.03
N GLY A 179 -1.49 9.44 28.26
CA GLY A 179 -0.90 8.18 27.80
C GLY A 179 -1.06 7.94 26.29
N PHE A 180 -2.02 8.59 25.63
CA PHE A 180 -2.24 8.39 24.20
C PHE A 180 -1.01 8.84 23.39
N HIS A 181 -0.51 7.98 22.49
CA HIS A 181 0.58 8.27 21.56
C HIS A 181 0.04 8.74 20.19
N GLU A 182 0.81 9.56 19.46
CA GLU A 182 0.34 10.29 18.27
C GLU A 182 0.81 9.61 16.96
N HIS A 183 -0.09 9.43 15.99
CA HIS A 183 0.21 8.86 14.65
C HIS A 183 0.08 9.90 13.52
N GLY A 184 0.77 11.04 13.61
CA GLY A 184 0.74 12.09 12.56
C GLY A 184 0.21 13.44 13.04
N VAL A 185 0.35 14.46 12.18
CA VAL A 185 0.35 15.91 12.46
C VAL A 185 -0.65 16.42 13.50
N SER A 186 -0.15 17.30 14.39
CA SER A 186 -0.84 18.18 15.33
C SER A 186 -2.22 17.74 15.85
N PHE A 187 -2.19 17.22 17.07
CA PHE A 187 -3.33 16.90 17.93
C PHE A 187 -4.12 15.66 17.51
N SER A 188 -3.98 14.60 18.30
CA SER A 188 -5.11 13.69 18.62
C SER A 188 -5.67 12.75 17.56
N ASP A 189 -4.94 12.51 16.48
CA ASP A 189 -5.44 11.63 15.42
C ASP A 189 -5.23 10.14 15.73
N SER A 190 -6.28 9.33 15.53
CA SER A 190 -6.23 7.87 15.61
C SER A 190 -6.31 7.26 14.21
N TYR A 191 -5.20 7.27 13.46
CA TYR A 191 -5.09 6.58 12.15
C TYR A 191 -4.81 5.08 12.31
N ALA A 192 -5.41 4.42 13.29
CA ALA A 192 -5.00 3.09 13.74
C ALA A 192 -6.20 2.15 13.99
N THR A 193 -7.25 2.23 13.17
CA THR A 193 -8.31 1.20 13.17
C THR A 193 -8.19 0.26 11.97
N GLY A 194 -8.05 -1.04 12.20
CA GLY A 194 -8.07 -2.07 11.15
C GLY A 194 -8.77 -3.35 11.62
N PHE A 195 -9.10 -4.25 10.70
CA PHE A 195 -9.73 -5.53 11.07
C PHE A 195 -8.77 -6.48 11.80
N ILE A 196 -7.53 -6.58 11.34
CA ILE A 196 -6.50 -7.47 11.89
C ILE A 196 -5.71 -6.76 12.97
N ALA A 197 -5.18 -5.58 12.66
CA ALA A 197 -4.36 -4.81 13.58
C ALA A 197 -4.75 -3.33 13.57
N GLY A 198 -4.60 -2.67 14.71
CA GLY A 198 -4.66 -1.21 14.77
C GLY A 198 -3.38 -0.57 14.25
N HIS A 199 -2.23 -1.05 14.71
CA HIS A 199 -0.91 -0.55 14.31
C HIS A 199 0.11 -1.69 14.26
N VAL A 200 0.97 -1.66 13.23
CA VAL A 200 2.05 -2.61 13.01
C VAL A 200 3.38 -1.85 12.91
N LEU A 201 4.36 -2.20 13.76
CA LEU A 201 5.70 -1.61 13.72
C LEU A 201 6.57 -2.20 12.59
N THR A 202 7.66 -1.52 12.25
CA THR A 202 8.44 -1.70 11.02
C THR A 202 8.92 -3.13 10.78
N SER A 203 9.29 -3.85 11.84
CA SER A 203 9.88 -5.20 11.74
C SER A 203 8.90 -6.33 12.07
N ALA A 204 7.64 -6.02 12.38
CA ALA A 204 6.62 -7.01 12.59
C ALA A 204 6.30 -7.76 11.28
N THR A 205 5.87 -9.02 11.38
CA THR A 205 5.45 -9.83 10.23
C THR A 205 4.02 -10.29 10.40
N LEU A 206 3.17 -10.05 9.40
CA LEU A 206 1.87 -10.67 9.26
C LEU A 206 1.89 -11.56 8.02
N GLU A 207 1.58 -12.84 8.18
CA GLU A 207 1.63 -13.79 7.08
C GLU A 207 0.41 -14.72 7.04
N ARG A 208 -0.27 -14.84 5.90
CA ARG A 208 -1.39 -15.77 5.69
C ARG A 208 -2.52 -15.55 6.70
N VAL A 209 -2.92 -14.28 6.84
CA VAL A 209 -4.00 -13.84 7.74
C VAL A 209 -5.14 -13.30 6.91
N TYR A 210 -6.29 -13.96 7.01
CA TYR A 210 -7.41 -13.68 6.13
C TYR A 210 -8.65 -13.23 6.89
N VAL A 211 -9.46 -12.36 6.28
CA VAL A 211 -10.68 -11.81 6.87
C VAL A 211 -11.88 -12.13 5.98
N ILE A 212 -13.02 -12.49 6.57
CA ILE A 212 -14.25 -12.82 5.86
C ILE A 212 -15.37 -11.95 6.40
N GLU A 213 -16.10 -11.28 5.52
CA GLU A 213 -17.28 -10.45 5.85
C GLU A 213 -17.13 -9.48 7.05
N PRO A 214 -16.06 -8.66 7.12
CA PRO A 214 -15.80 -7.86 8.32
C PRO A 214 -16.64 -6.57 8.41
N MET A 215 -16.75 -6.04 9.64
CA MET A 215 -17.41 -4.76 9.92
C MET A 215 -16.59 -3.89 10.87
N ILE A 216 -16.41 -2.61 10.51
CA ILE A 216 -15.98 -1.53 11.41
C ILE A 216 -17.18 -0.65 11.69
N ASN A 217 -17.44 -0.41 12.98
CA ASN A 217 -18.48 0.44 13.49
C ASN A 217 -17.85 1.58 14.30
N SER A 218 -17.93 2.79 13.76
CA SER A 218 -17.52 4.04 14.41
C SER A 218 -18.71 4.91 14.78
N GLY A 219 -19.91 4.33 14.94
CA GLY A 219 -21.19 5.03 15.08
C GLY A 219 -21.36 5.87 16.35
N THR A 220 -20.39 5.89 17.27
CA THR A 220 -20.39 6.78 18.46
C THR A 220 -19.06 7.51 18.64
N ASN A 221 -18.27 7.60 17.57
CA ASN A 221 -16.94 8.18 17.62
C ASN A 221 -17.01 9.72 17.76
N GLN A 222 -16.34 10.25 18.79
CA GLN A 222 -16.26 11.69 19.03
C GLN A 222 -14.93 12.30 18.56
N TYR A 223 -13.93 11.45 18.27
CA TYR A 223 -12.58 11.86 17.90
C TYR A 223 -12.24 11.48 16.45
N TYR A 224 -11.10 11.95 15.98
CA TYR A 224 -10.58 11.53 14.69
C TYR A 224 -10.31 10.02 14.70
N ASN A 225 -10.81 9.32 13.68
CA ASN A 225 -10.53 7.91 13.50
C ASN A 225 -10.34 7.59 12.03
N GLY A 226 -9.37 6.77 11.70
CA GLY A 226 -9.15 6.35 10.35
C GLY A 226 -8.41 5.04 10.25
N SER A 227 -8.34 4.59 9.02
CA SER A 227 -7.56 3.45 8.58
C SER A 227 -6.81 3.86 7.32
N LYS A 228 -5.49 3.63 7.30
CA LYS A 228 -4.68 3.72 6.08
C LYS A 228 -4.67 2.41 5.29
N TYR A 229 -5.17 1.34 5.89
CA TYR A 229 -5.48 0.09 5.22
C TYR A 229 -6.53 -0.65 6.05
N GLY A 230 -7.73 -0.85 5.50
CA GLY A 230 -8.85 -1.44 6.23
C GLY A 230 -8.54 -2.75 6.97
N LEU A 231 -7.55 -3.54 6.51
CA LEU A 231 -7.05 -4.71 7.24
C LEU A 231 -6.11 -4.34 8.40
N ILE A 232 -5.17 -3.40 8.22
CA ILE A 232 -4.26 -2.92 9.28
C ILE A 232 -4.26 -1.39 9.38
N GLY A 233 -4.68 -0.84 10.52
CA GLY A 233 -4.98 0.59 10.66
C GLY A 233 -3.81 1.51 10.31
N ASN A 234 -2.63 1.26 10.88
CA ASN A 234 -1.41 2.06 10.72
C ASN A 234 -0.16 1.20 10.52
N THR A 235 0.82 1.73 9.78
CA THR A 235 2.20 1.24 9.74
C THR A 235 3.17 2.38 10.06
N SER A 236 4.29 2.05 10.71
CA SER A 236 5.29 3.00 11.24
C SER A 236 5.92 3.96 10.22
N ASP A 237 5.79 3.69 8.92
CA ASP A 237 6.68 4.28 7.91
C ASP A 237 6.14 5.53 7.20
N ASN A 238 4.93 6.02 7.49
CA ASN A 238 4.43 7.25 6.86
C ASN A 238 3.43 8.03 7.72
N ALA A 239 3.89 8.77 8.74
CA ALA A 239 3.05 9.66 9.56
C ALA A 239 2.75 11.04 8.91
N SER A 240 2.91 11.22 7.59
CA SER A 240 2.77 12.54 6.96
C SER A 240 1.90 12.56 5.70
N SER A 241 0.59 12.68 5.88
CA SER A 241 -0.25 13.73 5.26
C SER A 241 -1.73 13.43 5.47
N GLU A 242 -2.52 14.49 5.66
CA GLU A 242 -3.98 14.53 5.84
C GLU A 242 -4.80 13.93 4.67
N ASP A 243 -4.13 13.51 3.60
CA ASP A 243 -4.72 12.85 2.44
C ASP A 243 -4.38 11.37 2.47
N GLY A 244 -5.22 10.59 3.16
CA GLY A 244 -5.05 9.15 3.22
C GLY A 244 -5.12 8.53 1.83
N GLY A 245 -4.11 7.71 1.58
CA GLY A 245 -3.81 7.03 0.35
C GLY A 245 -2.36 6.56 0.48
N LEU A 246 -2.03 5.50 -0.25
CA LEU A 246 -0.71 4.90 -0.23
C LEU A 246 0.42 5.97 -0.38
N SER A 247 1.57 5.80 0.25
CA SER A 247 2.65 6.81 0.28
C SER A 247 4.07 6.24 0.12
N ASN A 248 4.36 5.48 -0.95
CA ASN A 248 5.75 5.34 -1.41
C ASN A 248 6.06 6.44 -2.39
N ALA A 249 7.14 7.14 -2.09
CA ALA A 249 7.90 7.85 -3.09
C ALA A 249 8.37 6.84 -4.16
N TYR A 250 7.74 6.83 -5.33
CA TYR A 250 8.35 6.26 -6.51
C TYR A 250 9.60 7.09 -6.85
N TYR A 251 10.73 6.39 -6.88
CA TYR A 251 12.02 6.94 -7.26
C TYR A 251 12.47 6.29 -8.57
N PHE A 252 12.78 7.12 -9.56
CA PHE A 252 13.37 6.69 -10.83
C PHE A 252 14.64 7.49 -11.02
N GLU A 253 15.68 6.81 -11.45
CA GLU A 253 16.90 7.46 -11.87
C GLU A 253 17.23 7.00 -13.28
N LEU A 254 17.43 7.95 -14.18
CA LEU A 254 18.08 7.73 -15.46
C LEU A 254 19.52 8.20 -15.34
N THR A 255 20.46 7.27 -15.44
CA THR A 255 21.90 7.56 -15.50
C THR A 255 22.45 7.25 -16.89
N ALA A 256 23.52 7.94 -17.29
CA ALA A 256 24.22 7.61 -18.53
C ALA A 256 24.75 6.17 -18.52
N ALA A 257 25.21 5.68 -17.36
CA ALA A 257 25.67 4.30 -17.18
C ALA A 257 24.57 3.27 -17.43
N TRP A 258 23.37 3.47 -16.88
CA TRP A 258 22.22 2.60 -17.10
C TRP A 258 21.83 2.53 -18.57
N LEU A 259 21.76 3.69 -19.23
CA LEU A 259 21.37 3.78 -20.64
C LEU A 259 22.40 3.11 -21.56
N HIS A 260 23.68 3.33 -21.30
CA HIS A 260 24.78 2.69 -22.04
C HIS A 260 24.75 1.17 -21.89
N PHE A 261 24.49 0.69 -20.66
CA PHE A 261 24.41 -0.73 -20.36
C PHE A 261 23.26 -1.43 -21.10
N ILE A 262 22.05 -0.84 -21.12
CA ILE A 262 20.89 -1.39 -21.87
C ILE A 262 21.23 -1.52 -23.35
N ILE A 263 21.81 -0.48 -23.95
CA ILE A 263 22.17 -0.48 -25.36
C ILE A 263 23.21 -1.57 -25.64
N THR A 264 24.24 -1.66 -24.81
CA THR A 264 25.30 -2.66 -24.96
C THR A 264 24.75 -4.08 -24.86
N LYS A 265 23.89 -4.37 -23.87
CA LYS A 265 23.28 -5.70 -23.71
C LYS A 265 22.30 -6.05 -24.83
N GLY A 266 21.53 -5.10 -25.32
CA GLY A 266 20.69 -5.30 -26.50
C GLY A 266 21.51 -5.66 -27.74
N LEU A 267 22.66 -5.02 -27.94
CA LEU A 267 23.56 -5.28 -29.07
C LEU A 267 24.33 -6.61 -28.93
N GLU A 268 24.76 -6.97 -27.72
CA GLU A 268 25.32 -8.30 -27.44
C GLU A 268 24.30 -9.40 -27.74
N LEU A 269 23.03 -9.19 -27.36
CA LEU A 269 21.96 -10.15 -27.66
C LEU A 269 21.70 -10.24 -29.17
N ASP A 270 21.59 -9.12 -29.89
CA ASP A 270 21.41 -9.10 -31.35
C ASP A 270 22.58 -9.78 -32.10
N ALA A 271 23.82 -9.66 -31.59
CA ALA A 271 24.98 -10.32 -32.19
C ALA A 271 24.89 -11.85 -32.11
N ASN A 272 24.33 -12.40 -31.03
CA ASN A 272 24.17 -13.84 -30.81
C ASN A 272 22.87 -14.38 -31.44
N THR A 273 21.78 -13.64 -31.26
CA THR A 273 20.44 -14.00 -31.73
C THR A 273 19.85 -12.79 -32.44
N PRO A 274 19.78 -12.78 -33.79
CA PRO A 274 19.32 -11.64 -34.56
C PRO A 274 17.99 -11.06 -34.07
N LEU A 275 18.02 -9.77 -33.72
CA LEU A 275 16.86 -8.99 -33.33
C LEU A 275 16.53 -7.98 -34.43
N TYR A 276 15.24 -7.85 -34.71
CA TYR A 276 14.71 -6.97 -35.74
C TYR A 276 13.73 -5.97 -35.13
N VAL A 277 13.76 -4.74 -35.64
CA VAL A 277 12.82 -3.67 -35.26
C VAL A 277 11.64 -3.60 -36.23
N GLU A 278 10.67 -2.75 -35.95
CA GLU A 278 9.41 -2.61 -36.72
C GLU A 278 9.59 -2.33 -38.22
N THR A 279 10.75 -1.82 -38.63
CA THR A 279 11.11 -1.56 -40.03
C THR A 279 11.67 -2.80 -40.76
N GLY A 280 11.78 -3.94 -40.07
CA GLY A 280 12.44 -5.15 -40.56
C GLY A 280 13.97 -5.08 -40.59
N LEU A 281 14.55 -3.96 -40.14
CA LEU A 281 15.99 -3.78 -39.99
C LEU A 281 16.52 -4.45 -38.71
N ARG A 282 17.82 -4.77 -38.68
CA ARG A 282 18.49 -5.30 -37.49
C ARG A 282 18.55 -4.26 -36.37
N LEU A 283 18.49 -4.69 -35.11
CA LEU A 283 18.62 -3.80 -33.96
C LEU A 283 19.93 -2.99 -34.01
N SER A 284 21.02 -3.59 -34.48
CA SER A 284 22.32 -2.94 -34.68
C SER A 284 22.34 -1.78 -35.70
N THR A 285 21.29 -1.59 -36.50
CA THR A 285 21.16 -0.40 -37.37
C THR A 285 20.49 0.76 -36.66
N VAL A 286 19.86 0.49 -35.51
CA VAL A 286 19.08 1.44 -34.71
C VAL A 286 19.86 1.87 -33.47
N LEU A 287 20.52 0.92 -32.84
CA LEU A 287 21.44 1.12 -31.73
C LEU A 287 22.86 0.80 -32.19
N SER A 288 23.85 1.55 -31.71
CA SER A 288 25.25 1.28 -32.05
C SER A 288 26.20 1.73 -30.95
N ILE A 289 27.43 1.18 -30.96
CA ILE A 289 28.58 1.69 -30.22
C ILE A 289 29.56 2.29 -31.23
N ASN A 290 29.91 3.57 -31.07
CA ASN A 290 30.85 4.23 -31.97
C ASN A 290 32.32 3.87 -31.64
N SER A 291 33.27 4.36 -32.44
CA SER A 291 34.71 4.10 -32.25
C SER A 291 35.27 4.61 -30.92
N ASN A 292 34.58 5.53 -30.26
CA ASN A 292 34.95 6.09 -28.95
C ASN A 292 34.28 5.34 -27.79
N GLY A 293 33.58 4.22 -28.06
CA GLY A 293 32.86 3.44 -27.04
C GLY A 293 31.54 4.06 -26.57
N GLN A 294 31.06 5.11 -27.25
CA GLN A 294 29.82 5.79 -26.89
C GLN A 294 28.62 5.09 -27.53
N ALA A 295 27.55 4.92 -26.76
CA ALA A 295 26.31 4.34 -27.26
C ALA A 295 25.48 5.41 -27.98
N VAL A 296 24.93 5.07 -29.14
CA VAL A 296 24.18 5.99 -29.99
C VAL A 296 22.83 5.39 -30.32
N ILE A 297 21.78 6.14 -30.01
CA ILE A 297 20.42 5.85 -30.47
C ILE A 297 20.22 6.62 -31.78
N THR A 298 20.32 5.92 -32.91
CA THR A 298 20.21 6.58 -34.22
C THR A 298 18.81 7.11 -34.49
N GLY A 299 18.73 8.23 -35.20
CA GLY A 299 17.46 8.80 -35.64
C GLY A 299 16.83 7.95 -36.73
N ASN A 300 15.53 7.68 -36.63
CA ASN A 300 14.79 6.93 -37.63
C ASN A 300 14.16 7.90 -38.64
N THR A 301 14.56 7.75 -39.91
CA THR A 301 14.08 8.56 -41.04
C THR A 301 12.94 7.91 -41.82
N TYR A 302 12.53 6.69 -41.47
CA TYR A 302 11.53 5.93 -42.23
C TYR A 302 10.16 6.62 -42.24
N ASN A 303 9.76 7.24 -41.11
CA ASN A 303 8.44 7.88 -40.95
C ASN A 303 8.49 9.24 -40.20
N ASN A 304 9.65 9.92 -40.14
CA ASN A 304 9.91 11.05 -39.21
C ASN A 304 9.69 10.73 -37.71
N ASN A 305 9.61 9.44 -37.33
CA ASN A 305 9.48 8.97 -35.95
C ASN A 305 10.84 8.47 -35.47
N TYR A 306 11.32 8.90 -34.31
CA TYR A 306 12.57 8.44 -33.71
C TYR A 306 12.35 7.16 -32.88
N TYR A 307 13.42 6.37 -32.69
CA TYR A 307 13.37 5.28 -31.72
C TYR A 307 13.48 5.82 -30.30
N THR A 308 12.86 5.13 -29.35
CA THR A 308 12.91 5.48 -27.94
C THR A 308 13.19 4.23 -27.13
N ILE A 309 14.01 4.33 -26.08
CA ILE A 309 14.46 3.14 -25.36
C ILE A 309 13.33 2.46 -24.59
N SER A 310 12.37 3.22 -24.05
CA SER A 310 11.26 2.61 -23.31
C SER A 310 10.25 1.88 -24.20
N THR A 311 10.07 2.35 -25.45
CA THR A 311 9.07 1.80 -26.37
C THR A 311 9.67 1.01 -27.54
N LEU A 312 10.98 0.78 -27.52
CA LEU A 312 11.66 0.00 -28.56
C LEU A 312 11.20 -1.45 -28.48
N LYS A 313 10.52 -1.88 -29.54
CA LYS A 313 10.10 -3.26 -29.72
C LYS A 313 11.06 -3.99 -30.65
N VAL A 314 11.32 -5.24 -30.32
CA VAL A 314 12.19 -6.17 -31.06
C VAL A 314 11.47 -7.49 -31.31
N SER A 315 11.87 -8.17 -32.37
CA SER A 315 11.40 -9.51 -32.75
C SER A 315 12.57 -10.35 -33.22
N TYR A 316 12.50 -11.66 -33.03
CA TYR A 316 13.46 -12.61 -33.59
C TYR A 316 13.28 -12.85 -35.10
N SER A 317 12.24 -12.28 -35.70
CA SER A 317 11.95 -12.39 -37.13
C SER A 317 12.04 -11.03 -37.83
N SER A 318 12.62 -11.00 -39.04
CA SER A 318 12.67 -9.80 -39.89
C SER A 318 11.30 -9.35 -40.39
N SER A 319 10.28 -10.21 -40.31
CA SER A 319 8.88 -9.84 -40.55
C SER A 319 8.23 -9.14 -39.35
N PHE A 320 8.96 -8.97 -38.26
CA PHE A 320 8.53 -8.33 -37.02
C PHE A 320 7.28 -8.97 -36.38
N SER A 321 7.17 -10.30 -36.45
CA SER A 321 6.10 -11.07 -35.81
C SER A 321 6.34 -11.21 -34.30
N ASN A 322 5.28 -11.18 -33.50
CA ASN A 322 5.33 -11.33 -32.04
C ASN A 322 6.35 -10.40 -31.35
N PRO A 323 6.24 -9.07 -31.55
CA PRO A 323 7.21 -8.13 -31.01
C PRO A 323 7.12 -8.03 -29.48
N VAL A 324 8.27 -8.05 -28.82
CA VAL A 324 8.44 -7.81 -27.38
C VAL A 324 9.19 -6.49 -27.17
N TYR A 325 9.04 -5.85 -26.01
CA TYR A 325 9.86 -4.68 -25.70
C TYR A 325 11.28 -5.13 -25.38
N LEU A 326 12.29 -4.40 -25.89
CA LEU A 326 13.69 -4.72 -25.65
C LEU A 326 14.01 -4.77 -24.15
N TYR A 327 13.48 -3.80 -23.39
CA TYR A 327 13.66 -3.74 -21.93
C TYR A 327 13.11 -4.99 -21.22
N ASP A 328 11.87 -5.37 -21.53
CA ASP A 328 11.19 -6.53 -20.92
C ASP A 328 11.95 -7.83 -21.25
N LEU A 329 12.43 -7.97 -22.49
CA LEU A 329 13.24 -9.12 -22.92
C LEU A 329 14.57 -9.21 -22.16
N LEU A 330 15.26 -8.08 -21.96
CA LEU A 330 16.52 -8.09 -21.23
C LEU A 330 16.32 -8.41 -19.73
N ILE A 331 15.20 -7.99 -19.13
CA ILE A 331 14.83 -8.39 -17.76
C ILE A 331 14.58 -9.90 -17.69
N GLU A 332 13.77 -10.44 -18.59
CA GLU A 332 13.43 -11.87 -18.64
C GLU A 332 14.68 -12.74 -18.72
N LEU A 333 15.69 -12.27 -19.46
CA LEU A 333 16.98 -12.93 -19.63
C LEU A 333 18.00 -12.61 -18.51
N GLY A 334 17.61 -11.85 -17.48
CA GLY A 334 18.43 -11.54 -16.32
C GLY A 334 19.54 -10.50 -16.57
N TYR A 335 19.47 -9.75 -17.67
CA TYR A 335 20.51 -8.81 -18.06
C TYR A 335 20.38 -7.43 -17.43
N VAL A 336 19.24 -7.02 -16.85
CA VAL A 336 19.02 -5.65 -16.34
C VAL A 336 19.04 -5.58 -14.81
N THR A 337 19.86 -4.70 -14.25
CA THR A 337 19.73 -4.24 -12.86
C THR A 337 19.08 -2.85 -12.85
N PRO A 338 17.92 -2.65 -12.21
CA PRO A 338 17.36 -1.31 -12.06
C PRO A 338 18.34 -0.40 -11.32
N SER A 339 18.54 0.83 -11.80
CA SER A 339 19.10 1.90 -10.99
C SER A 339 18.23 2.07 -9.75
N GLN A 340 18.79 1.76 -8.58
CA GLN A 340 18.29 1.99 -7.21
C GLN A 340 16.87 2.59 -7.14
N GLY A 341 15.82 1.78 -7.27
CA GLY A 341 14.43 2.23 -7.21
C GLY A 341 13.46 1.07 -7.43
N VAL A 342 12.59 0.82 -6.46
CA VAL A 342 11.84 -0.45 -6.33
C VAL A 342 10.71 -0.62 -7.37
N ASN A 343 10.36 0.41 -8.14
CA ASN A 343 9.22 0.38 -9.07
C ASN A 343 9.47 1.09 -10.41
N PHE A 344 10.49 0.66 -11.15
CA PHE A 344 10.69 1.12 -12.53
C PHE A 344 9.69 0.43 -13.48
N ASN A 345 8.71 1.16 -14.01
CA ASN A 345 7.95 0.75 -15.19
C ASN A 345 8.59 1.40 -16.43
N LYS A 346 8.74 0.63 -17.52
CA LYS A 346 9.30 1.10 -18.81
C LYS A 346 8.76 2.47 -19.23
N LYS A 347 7.49 2.78 -18.95
CA LYS A 347 6.86 4.04 -19.37
C LYS A 347 7.20 5.27 -18.52
N ASN A 348 7.96 5.18 -17.43
CA ASN A 348 8.13 6.31 -16.51
C ASN A 348 9.18 7.33 -16.98
N ILE A 349 10.21 6.86 -17.67
CA ILE A 349 11.26 7.67 -18.26
C ILE A 349 11.61 7.11 -19.63
N ASP A 350 11.71 8.00 -20.62
CA ASP A 350 12.05 7.65 -21.98
C ASP A 350 13.13 8.57 -22.52
N VAL A 351 13.99 8.01 -23.37
CA VAL A 351 15.05 8.73 -24.06
C VAL A 351 14.80 8.58 -25.55
N VAL A 352 14.51 9.71 -26.19
CA VAL A 352 14.21 9.76 -27.62
C VAL A 352 15.50 9.88 -28.42
N GLY A 353 15.55 9.20 -29.57
CA GLY A 353 16.71 9.09 -30.44
C GLY A 353 17.35 10.42 -30.86
N GLY A 354 18.61 10.32 -31.28
CA GLY A 354 19.56 11.44 -31.43
C GLY A 354 20.41 11.70 -30.18
N THR A 355 20.28 10.85 -29.16
CA THR A 355 21.06 10.90 -27.93
C THR A 355 22.36 10.11 -28.06
N THR A 356 23.48 10.73 -27.69
CA THR A 356 24.79 10.06 -27.55
C THR A 356 25.10 9.86 -26.08
N VAL A 357 25.51 8.65 -25.69
CA VAL A 357 25.72 8.28 -24.29
C VAL A 357 27.17 7.88 -24.09
N ASP A 358 27.86 8.62 -23.24
CA ASP A 358 29.24 8.38 -22.87
C ASP A 358 29.29 7.85 -21.44
N ASN A 359 29.64 6.57 -21.30
CA ASN A 359 29.75 5.93 -20.00
C ASN A 359 31.00 6.40 -19.22
N VAL A 360 32.09 6.75 -19.92
CA VAL A 360 33.36 7.16 -19.30
C VAL A 360 33.22 8.58 -18.74
N ALA A 361 32.63 9.49 -19.53
CA ALA A 361 32.31 10.84 -19.08
C ALA A 361 31.05 10.89 -18.20
N ASN A 362 30.30 9.78 -18.10
CA ASN A 362 29.00 9.66 -17.44
C ASN A 362 28.02 10.75 -17.90
N THR A 363 27.84 10.91 -19.22
CA THR A 363 26.97 11.94 -19.81
C THR A 363 26.07 11.40 -20.92
N MET A 364 24.87 11.98 -21.01
CA MET A 364 23.93 11.87 -22.12
C MET A 364 23.91 13.22 -22.85
N SER A 365 24.20 13.18 -24.15
CA SER A 365 24.35 14.33 -25.02
C SER A 365 23.16 14.45 -25.96
N PHE A 366 22.46 15.58 -25.90
CA PHE A 366 21.30 15.90 -26.73
C PHE A 366 21.61 17.08 -27.66
N GLY A 367 21.38 16.93 -28.98
CA GLY A 367 21.60 18.00 -29.97
C GLY A 367 20.32 18.37 -30.71
N VAL A 368 19.86 19.63 -30.67
CA VAL A 368 18.60 20.02 -31.38
C VAL A 368 18.77 21.19 -32.33
N SER A 369 18.04 21.11 -33.43
CA SER A 369 17.64 22.23 -34.30
C SER A 369 16.24 22.73 -33.88
N TYR A 370 16.12 24.02 -33.55
CA TYR A 370 14.85 24.67 -33.18
C TYR A 370 13.76 24.54 -34.27
N ASN A 371 12.48 24.68 -33.89
CA ASN A 371 11.23 24.54 -34.69
C ASN A 371 10.51 23.17 -34.68
N ALA A 372 10.97 22.18 -33.91
CA ALA A 372 10.41 20.82 -33.93
C ALA A 372 9.36 20.51 -32.84
N PHE A 373 9.16 21.37 -31.85
CA PHE A 373 8.27 21.08 -30.71
C PHE A 373 6.93 21.78 -30.86
N ARG A 374 5.87 20.98 -31.04
CA ARG A 374 4.47 21.41 -31.04
C ARG A 374 3.68 20.56 -30.06
N THR A 375 2.93 21.20 -29.16
CA THR A 375 2.01 20.47 -28.29
C THR A 375 0.89 19.82 -29.10
N PRO A 376 0.47 18.59 -28.79
CA PRO A 376 -0.60 17.91 -29.52
C PRO A 376 -1.98 18.52 -29.25
N TYR A 377 -2.94 18.22 -30.12
CA TYR A 377 -4.34 18.54 -29.89
C TYR A 377 -4.98 17.55 -28.90
N TYR A 378 -6.07 17.94 -28.25
CA TYR A 378 -6.90 17.05 -27.44
C TYR A 378 -7.41 15.88 -28.30
N ASN A 379 -7.59 14.75 -27.64
CA ASN A 379 -8.05 13.48 -28.23
C ASN A 379 -7.11 12.90 -29.31
N GLN A 380 -5.89 13.44 -29.46
CA GLN A 380 -4.86 12.83 -30.30
C GLN A 380 -3.97 11.89 -29.47
N ILE A 381 -3.41 10.90 -30.16
CA ILE A 381 -2.38 10.03 -29.59
C ILE A 381 -1.11 10.85 -29.36
N PHE A 382 -0.66 10.92 -28.11
CA PHE A 382 0.64 11.45 -27.74
C PHE A 382 1.74 10.51 -28.25
N ASN A 383 2.55 11.01 -29.18
CA ASN A 383 3.64 10.26 -29.78
C ASN A 383 5.00 10.87 -29.37
N ALA A 384 5.64 10.30 -28.35
CA ALA A 384 6.96 10.71 -27.88
C ALA A 384 8.05 10.62 -28.96
N ARG A 385 7.87 9.75 -29.96
CA ARG A 385 8.83 9.55 -31.07
C ARG A 385 9.03 10.80 -31.92
N LEU A 386 8.15 11.80 -31.82
CA LEU A 386 8.29 13.08 -32.52
C LEU A 386 9.20 14.08 -31.77
N LEU A 387 9.52 13.80 -30.50
CA LEU A 387 10.24 14.70 -29.60
C LEU A 387 11.75 14.39 -29.58
N LYS A 388 12.41 14.56 -30.74
CA LYS A 388 13.83 14.23 -30.92
C LYS A 388 14.77 14.85 -29.87
N ASN A 389 15.78 14.09 -29.45
CA ASN A 389 16.81 14.53 -28.48
C ASN A 389 16.23 15.10 -27.19
N THR A 390 15.20 14.44 -26.65
CA THR A 390 14.62 14.80 -25.37
C THR A 390 14.58 13.61 -24.43
N ILE A 391 14.51 13.94 -23.15
CA ILE A 391 14.05 13.02 -22.12
C ILE A 391 12.56 13.28 -21.92
N VAL A 392 11.76 12.23 -21.94
CA VAL A 392 10.33 12.30 -21.65
C VAL A 392 10.08 11.62 -20.31
N LEU A 393 9.44 12.33 -19.38
CA LEU A 393 8.99 11.77 -18.11
C LEU A 393 7.48 11.65 -18.11
N TYR A 394 6.98 10.51 -17.66
CA TYR A 394 5.56 10.29 -17.45
C TYR A 394 5.30 10.24 -15.96
N VAL A 395 4.68 11.30 -15.44
CA VAL A 395 4.42 11.48 -14.01
C VAL A 395 2.94 11.24 -13.77
N ARG A 396 2.59 10.29 -12.91
CA ARG A 396 1.16 10.05 -12.62
C ARG A 396 0.51 11.30 -12.04
N ALA A 397 -0.74 11.55 -12.41
CA ALA A 397 -1.50 12.63 -11.79
C ALA A 397 -1.81 12.27 -10.33
N THR A 398 -1.63 13.25 -9.44
CA THR A 398 -1.94 13.13 -8.00
C THR A 398 -3.22 13.89 -7.63
N GLY A 399 -3.83 14.59 -8.59
CA GLY A 399 -4.92 15.54 -8.34
C GLY A 399 -4.44 16.91 -7.84
N GLU A 400 -3.16 17.04 -7.50
CA GLU A 400 -2.53 18.26 -6.99
C GLU A 400 -1.76 19.04 -8.07
N SER A 401 -1.52 20.33 -7.80
CA SER A 401 -0.76 21.20 -8.72
C SER A 401 0.75 20.93 -8.69
N ILE A 402 1.24 20.31 -7.61
CA ILE A 402 2.62 19.82 -7.42
C ILE A 402 2.57 18.30 -7.49
N LEU A 403 3.29 17.72 -8.43
CA LEU A 403 3.24 16.29 -8.75
C LEU A 403 4.39 15.49 -8.13
N GLY A 404 5.40 16.15 -7.55
CA GLY A 404 6.57 15.50 -6.98
C GLY A 404 7.82 16.37 -6.93
N GLN A 405 8.98 15.75 -6.76
CA GLN A 405 10.30 16.38 -6.70
C GLN A 405 11.24 15.78 -7.75
N MET A 406 12.07 16.61 -8.38
CA MET A 406 13.06 16.18 -9.36
C MET A 406 14.44 16.65 -8.93
N THR A 407 15.45 15.81 -9.09
CA THR A 407 16.87 16.21 -8.97
C THR A 407 17.59 15.81 -10.24
N ALA A 408 18.26 16.77 -10.90
CA ALA A 408 19.01 16.51 -12.12
C ALA A 408 20.44 17.02 -12.01
N THR A 409 21.40 16.22 -12.49
CA THR A 409 22.80 16.61 -12.60
C THR A 409 23.19 16.73 -14.07
N PHE A 410 23.84 17.84 -14.41
CA PHE A 410 24.25 18.18 -15.77
C PHE A 410 25.57 18.98 -15.74
N ALA A 411 26.26 19.03 -16.88
CA ALA A 411 27.60 19.61 -16.96
C ALA A 411 27.63 21.13 -16.68
N PRO A 412 28.78 21.71 -16.27
CA PRO A 412 28.88 23.12 -15.83
C PRO A 412 28.42 24.19 -16.85
N ASN A 413 28.38 23.86 -18.15
CA ASN A 413 27.94 24.76 -19.23
C ASN A 413 26.65 24.29 -19.91
N ALA A 414 25.99 23.27 -19.36
CA ALA A 414 24.72 22.77 -19.86
C ALA A 414 23.55 23.48 -19.16
N GLU A 415 22.48 23.72 -19.89
CA GLU A 415 21.20 24.14 -19.32
C GLU A 415 20.17 23.03 -19.57
N LEU A 416 19.56 22.54 -18.50
CA LEU A 416 18.37 21.69 -18.57
C LEU A 416 17.13 22.58 -18.59
N ARG A 417 16.20 22.30 -19.50
CA ARG A 417 14.98 23.10 -19.69
C ARG A 417 13.78 22.18 -19.87
N PHE A 418 12.63 22.59 -19.31
CA PHE A 418 11.32 22.00 -19.58
C PHE A 418 10.67 22.69 -20.77
N ILE A 419 9.98 21.91 -21.59
CA ILE A 419 9.14 22.41 -22.68
C ILE A 419 7.69 22.44 -22.19
N PRO A 420 7.12 23.60 -21.83
CA PRO A 420 5.78 23.64 -21.28
C PRO A 420 4.73 23.58 -22.41
N GLY A 421 3.60 22.92 -22.14
CA GLY A 421 2.37 23.02 -22.91
C GLY A 421 1.29 23.84 -22.21
N PHE A 422 1.50 24.14 -20.93
CA PHE A 422 0.57 24.86 -20.08
C PHE A 422 0.97 26.34 -19.93
N THR A 423 -0.02 27.16 -19.63
CA THR A 423 0.16 28.56 -19.22
C THR A 423 -0.65 28.77 -17.94
N ALA A 424 -0.13 29.59 -17.01
CA ALA A 424 -0.86 29.95 -15.81
C ALA A 424 -2.19 30.63 -16.18
N ASP A 425 -3.28 30.15 -15.59
CA ASP A 425 -4.62 30.68 -15.79
C ASP A 425 -5.41 30.43 -14.50
N SER A 426 -5.52 31.45 -13.66
CA SER A 426 -6.17 31.38 -12.35
C SER A 426 -7.68 31.10 -12.43
N THR A 427 -8.26 31.08 -13.62
CA THR A 427 -9.68 30.71 -13.84
C THR A 427 -9.89 29.21 -13.95
N GLN A 428 -8.82 28.42 -14.12
CA GLN A 428 -8.87 26.97 -14.29
C GLN A 428 -8.71 26.26 -12.94
N ILE A 429 -9.35 25.09 -12.78
CA ILE A 429 -9.32 24.30 -11.55
C ILE A 429 -7.89 23.91 -11.16
N THR A 430 -7.07 23.56 -12.14
CA THR A 430 -5.65 23.22 -11.91
C THR A 430 -4.74 24.46 -11.75
N GLY A 431 -5.27 25.67 -11.94
CA GLY A 431 -4.50 26.91 -12.05
C GLY A 431 -3.74 27.08 -13.38
N TYR A 432 -3.90 26.11 -14.29
CA TYR A 432 -3.21 26.09 -15.57
C TYR A 432 -4.15 25.75 -16.73
N ARG A 433 -3.89 26.37 -17.88
CA ARG A 433 -4.58 26.09 -19.15
C ARG A 433 -3.61 25.45 -20.14
N TYR A 434 -3.98 24.29 -20.66
CA TYR A 434 -3.27 23.65 -21.76
C TYR A 434 -3.50 24.41 -23.07
N ILE A 435 -2.44 24.57 -23.87
CA ILE A 435 -2.50 25.23 -25.17
C ILE A 435 -2.17 24.20 -26.26
N GLU A 436 -3.15 23.85 -27.09
CA GLU A 436 -2.98 22.95 -28.24
C GLU A 436 -2.16 23.62 -29.35
N ASN A 437 -1.36 22.82 -30.07
CA ASN A 437 -0.53 23.27 -31.20
C ASN A 437 0.39 24.47 -30.90
N ARG A 438 0.83 24.59 -29.65
CA ARG A 438 1.80 25.60 -29.23
C ARG A 438 3.17 25.22 -29.78
N SER A 439 3.72 26.06 -30.64
CA SER A 439 5.06 25.88 -31.21
C SER A 439 6.13 26.63 -30.43
N TRP A 440 7.28 25.99 -30.23
CA TRP A 440 8.45 26.62 -29.60
C TRP A 440 9.58 26.83 -30.62
N ASN A 441 9.89 28.10 -30.89
CA ASN A 441 10.94 28.52 -31.82
C ASN A 441 12.13 29.23 -31.13
N ASN A 442 12.03 29.49 -29.82
CA ASN A 442 13.04 30.20 -29.04
C ASN A 442 13.28 29.51 -27.69
N LYS A 443 14.53 29.15 -27.40
CA LYS A 443 14.93 28.54 -26.12
C LYS A 443 14.60 29.40 -24.90
N ASN A 444 14.60 30.74 -25.05
CA ASN A 444 14.39 31.67 -23.93
C ASN A 444 12.94 31.65 -23.45
N ALA A 445 12.04 31.04 -24.22
CA ALA A 445 10.65 30.88 -23.87
C ALA A 445 10.37 29.55 -23.14
N LEU A 446 11.38 28.68 -23.02
CA LEU A 446 11.33 27.43 -22.25
C LEU A 446 11.65 27.69 -20.77
N ILE A 447 11.17 26.81 -19.89
CA ILE A 447 11.36 26.95 -18.43
C ILE A 447 12.72 26.33 -18.07
N ALA A 448 13.64 27.15 -17.53
CA ALA A 448 14.92 26.64 -17.05
C ALA A 448 14.74 25.77 -15.81
N TYR A 449 15.57 24.72 -15.68
CA TYR A 449 15.62 23.92 -14.47
C TYR A 449 15.98 24.79 -13.26
N PRO A 450 15.11 24.92 -12.24
CA PRO A 450 15.37 25.80 -11.11
C PRO A 450 16.55 25.32 -10.27
N GLY A 451 17.27 26.23 -9.61
CA GLY A 451 18.31 25.88 -8.63
C GLY A 451 19.64 25.36 -9.19
N GLY A 452 19.74 25.07 -10.49
CA GLY A 452 20.98 24.62 -11.14
C GLY A 452 21.26 23.11 -10.99
N SER A 453 22.45 22.68 -11.43
CA SER A 453 22.85 21.26 -11.42
C SER A 453 22.91 20.71 -9.99
N GLY A 454 22.23 19.59 -9.73
CA GLY A 454 22.17 18.92 -8.42
C GLY A 454 21.10 19.45 -7.47
N ALA A 455 20.36 20.51 -7.82
CA ALA A 455 19.27 21.02 -6.99
C ALA A 455 18.04 20.11 -7.05
N THR A 456 17.32 19.97 -5.93
CA THR A 456 16.01 19.32 -5.90
C THR A 456 14.90 20.36 -6.04
N VAL A 457 14.00 20.16 -7.00
CA VAL A 457 12.94 21.13 -7.34
C VAL A 457 11.57 20.46 -7.38
N PRO A 458 10.48 21.18 -7.01
CA PRO A 458 9.13 20.66 -7.19
C PRO A 458 8.76 20.60 -8.68
N ILE A 459 8.08 19.53 -9.09
CA ILE A 459 7.48 19.42 -10.42
C ILE A 459 6.05 19.95 -10.37
N HIS A 460 5.78 21.03 -11.09
CA HIS A 460 4.45 21.61 -11.23
C HIS A 460 3.79 21.24 -12.56
N ILE A 461 2.45 21.15 -12.58
CA ILE A 461 1.65 20.99 -13.81
C ILE A 461 2.05 22.04 -14.86
N GLY A 462 2.35 23.28 -14.44
CA GLY A 462 2.76 24.36 -15.35
C GLY A 462 4.02 24.07 -16.18
N SER A 463 4.86 23.12 -15.74
CA SER A 463 6.06 22.70 -16.48
C SER A 463 5.82 21.47 -17.36
N ALA A 464 4.63 20.88 -17.33
CA ALA A 464 4.28 19.72 -18.15
C ALA A 464 4.14 20.13 -19.62
N PHE A 465 4.42 19.19 -20.53
CA PHE A 465 4.23 19.33 -21.97
C PHE A 465 2.80 18.96 -22.40
N ALA A 466 2.21 17.93 -21.81
CA ALA A 466 0.86 17.46 -22.08
C ALA A 466 0.27 16.70 -20.88
N ALA A 467 -1.04 16.51 -20.87
CA ALA A 467 -1.75 15.62 -19.95
C ALA A 467 -2.40 14.49 -20.76
N VAL A 468 -2.27 13.24 -20.31
CA VAL A 468 -2.67 12.05 -21.08
C VAL A 468 -3.41 11.00 -20.25
N ILE A 469 -4.32 10.29 -20.89
CA ILE A 469 -4.99 9.08 -20.39
C ILE A 469 -4.54 7.89 -21.23
N GLU A 470 -4.35 6.74 -20.60
CA GLU A 470 -4.04 5.50 -21.29
C GLU A 470 -5.34 4.79 -21.67
N ASP A 471 -5.55 4.52 -22.96
CA ASP A 471 -6.70 3.76 -23.45
C ASP A 471 -6.53 2.24 -23.24
N ALA A 472 -7.58 1.46 -23.53
CA ALA A 472 -7.56 0.00 -23.38
C ALA A 472 -6.52 -0.71 -24.28
N ASN A 473 -6.00 -0.03 -25.30
CA ASN A 473 -4.95 -0.54 -26.20
C ASN A 473 -3.54 -0.07 -25.78
N GLY A 474 -3.43 0.68 -24.68
CA GLY A 474 -2.19 1.23 -24.18
C GLY A 474 -1.71 2.50 -24.89
N ASN A 475 -2.56 3.13 -25.71
CA ASN A 475 -2.25 4.42 -26.35
C ASN A 475 -2.44 5.56 -25.36
N MET A 476 -1.55 6.55 -25.42
CA MET A 476 -1.65 7.74 -24.59
C MET A 476 -2.46 8.80 -25.33
N ILE A 477 -3.67 9.09 -24.88
CA ILE A 477 -4.57 10.09 -25.48
C ILE A 477 -4.46 11.40 -24.72
N VAL A 478 -4.25 12.50 -25.43
CA VAL A 478 -4.13 13.84 -24.83
C VAL A 478 -5.50 14.32 -24.36
N VAL A 479 -5.59 14.80 -23.12
CA VAL A 479 -6.85 15.21 -22.49
C VAL A 479 -6.76 16.59 -21.87
N ASN A 480 -7.92 17.22 -21.64
CA ASN A 480 -8.01 18.45 -20.86
C ASN A 480 -8.02 18.10 -19.37
N PRO A 481 -6.96 18.44 -18.60
CA PRO A 481 -6.89 18.09 -17.19
C PRO A 481 -7.86 18.87 -16.30
N ASN A 482 -8.50 19.93 -16.83
CA ASN A 482 -9.55 20.66 -16.12
C ASN A 482 -10.95 20.03 -16.31
N VAL A 483 -11.06 18.99 -17.13
CA VAL A 483 -12.32 18.27 -17.40
C VAL A 483 -12.22 16.80 -16.99
N VAL A 484 -11.06 16.19 -17.23
CA VAL A 484 -10.81 14.78 -16.91
C VAL A 484 -9.48 14.67 -16.17
N ILE A 485 -9.44 13.89 -15.10
CA ILE A 485 -8.18 13.61 -14.37
C ILE A 485 -7.29 12.77 -15.29
N PRO A 486 -6.10 13.27 -15.69
CA PRO A 486 -5.22 12.50 -16.56
C PRO A 486 -4.61 11.32 -15.80
N HIS A 487 -4.25 10.24 -16.50
CA HIS A 487 -3.45 9.17 -15.90
C HIS A 487 -2.02 9.66 -15.66
N TYR A 488 -1.47 10.46 -16.59
CA TYR A 488 -0.12 11.00 -16.50
C TYR A 488 -0.05 12.44 -17.01
N TYR A 489 0.79 13.25 -16.38
CA TYR A 489 1.38 14.45 -16.95
C TYR A 489 2.72 14.07 -17.60
N VAL A 490 2.89 14.49 -18.85
CA VAL A 490 4.11 14.23 -19.61
C VAL A 490 5.01 15.45 -19.54
N PHE A 491 6.24 15.28 -19.10
CA PHE A 491 7.27 16.32 -19.07
C PHE A 491 8.30 16.02 -20.15
N VAL A 492 8.74 17.07 -20.85
CA VAL A 492 9.73 16.96 -21.92
C VAL A 492 10.92 17.84 -21.58
N LEU A 493 12.11 17.26 -21.59
CA LEU A 493 13.33 17.82 -21.03
C LEU A 493 14.49 17.82 -22.05
N GLY A 494 15.21 18.94 -22.10
CA GLY A 494 16.32 19.27 -23.02
C GLY A 494 16.17 20.74 -23.47
N ILE A 495 17.18 21.62 -23.59
CA ILE A 495 18.32 21.66 -24.54
C ILE A 495 19.12 22.99 -24.30
N SER A 496 20.43 23.01 -24.63
CA SER A 496 21.39 24.13 -24.52
C SER A 496 21.56 24.94 -25.83
N ASN A 497 22.03 26.20 -25.71
CA ASN A 497 22.18 27.19 -26.79
C ASN A 497 23.49 27.12 -27.58
N SER A 498 24.40 26.24 -27.19
CA SER A 498 25.78 26.27 -27.67
C SER A 498 26.36 24.87 -27.58
N GLN A 499 26.26 24.10 -28.66
CA GLN A 499 26.95 22.82 -28.85
C GLN A 499 26.67 21.79 -27.73
N VAL A 500 25.53 21.08 -27.83
CA VAL A 500 25.16 19.89 -27.05
C VAL A 500 24.79 20.14 -25.56
N SER A 501 23.61 19.67 -25.14
CA SER A 501 23.28 19.53 -23.71
C SER A 501 23.82 18.22 -23.17
N THR A 502 24.68 18.27 -22.17
CA THR A 502 25.20 17.09 -21.46
C THR A 502 24.54 16.95 -20.09
N VAL A 503 23.77 15.86 -19.93
CA VAL A 503 23.06 15.50 -18.69
C VAL A 503 23.70 14.24 -18.12
N ASN A 504 24.07 14.24 -16.84
CA ASN A 504 24.74 13.10 -16.21
C ASN A 504 23.72 12.12 -15.63
N SER A 505 22.78 12.64 -14.83
CA SER A 505 21.65 11.89 -14.33
C SER A 505 20.40 12.76 -14.20
N VAL A 506 19.25 12.10 -14.33
CA VAL A 506 17.96 12.67 -13.99
C VAL A 506 17.29 11.71 -13.04
N SER A 507 17.15 12.13 -11.78
CA SER A 507 16.36 11.43 -10.79
C SER A 507 15.03 12.16 -10.60
N PHE A 508 13.97 11.39 -10.53
CA PHE A 508 12.66 11.89 -10.21
C PHE A 508 12.09 11.09 -9.04
N ARG A 509 11.66 11.81 -8.01
CA ARG A 509 11.05 11.27 -6.79
C ARG A 509 9.68 11.88 -6.65
N TYR A 510 8.63 11.09 -6.79
CA TYR A 510 7.31 11.53 -6.40
C TYR A 510 6.61 10.46 -5.60
N VAL A 511 5.74 10.87 -4.68
CA VAL A 511 4.89 9.97 -3.92
C VAL A 511 3.53 9.92 -4.63
N PRO A 512 3.29 9.00 -5.55
CA PRO A 512 1.94 8.56 -5.82
C PRO A 512 1.58 7.44 -4.84
N ALA A 513 0.27 7.24 -4.71
CA ALA A 513 -0.26 6.05 -4.07
C ALA A 513 0.41 4.76 -4.57
N SER A 514 1.17 4.06 -3.73
CA SER A 514 2.10 2.98 -4.07
C SER A 514 1.90 1.64 -3.36
N SER A 515 2.48 0.59 -3.92
CA SER A 515 2.33 -0.82 -3.54
C SER A 515 3.44 -1.47 -2.68
N ASP A 516 4.47 -0.78 -2.18
CA ASP A 516 5.51 -1.40 -1.29
C ASP A 516 5.38 -1.02 0.20
N GLU A 517 4.26 -0.46 0.65
CA GLU A 517 4.02 -0.17 2.07
C GLU A 517 3.80 -1.43 2.93
N PHE A 518 4.00 -2.61 2.34
CA PHE A 518 3.56 -3.90 2.86
C PHE A 518 4.66 -4.97 2.86
N ALA A 519 5.95 -4.61 2.91
CA ALA A 519 7.05 -5.58 3.03
C ALA A 519 6.89 -6.53 4.24
N ALA A 520 6.09 -6.13 5.23
CA ALA A 520 5.72 -6.90 6.42
C ALA A 520 4.45 -7.78 6.26
N LEU A 521 3.68 -7.62 5.17
CA LEU A 521 2.41 -8.32 4.96
C LEU A 521 2.54 -9.30 3.79
N TYR A 522 2.49 -10.59 4.10
CA TYR A 522 2.52 -11.67 3.15
C TYR A 522 1.17 -12.38 3.17
N ASP A 523 0.45 -12.48 2.05
CA ASP A 523 -0.83 -13.21 2.03
C ASP A 523 -1.86 -12.74 3.07
N VAL A 524 -2.02 -11.42 3.21
CA VAL A 524 -2.99 -10.80 4.12
C VAL A 524 -4.15 -10.23 3.31
N ASP A 525 -5.37 -10.72 3.51
CA ASP A 525 -6.46 -10.45 2.56
C ASP A 525 -7.91 -10.70 3.06
N VAL A 526 -8.91 -10.14 2.37
CA VAL A 526 -10.34 -10.45 2.47
C VAL A 526 -10.76 -11.58 1.51
N ILE A 527 -11.20 -12.72 2.06
CA ILE A 527 -11.54 -13.93 1.28
C ILE A 527 -13.04 -14.28 1.36
N ASN A 528 -13.52 -15.23 0.56
CA ASN A 528 -14.92 -15.67 0.60
C ASN A 528 -15.19 -16.70 1.70
N ASN A 529 -14.36 -17.72 1.68
CA ASN A 529 -14.46 -18.89 2.53
C ASN A 529 -13.05 -19.40 2.73
N VAL A 530 -12.80 -19.96 3.90
CA VAL A 530 -11.56 -20.61 4.29
C VAL A 530 -11.10 -21.64 3.25
N ASP A 531 -12.04 -22.38 2.66
CA ASP A 531 -11.76 -23.37 1.60
C ASP A 531 -11.08 -22.79 0.36
N GLU A 532 -11.25 -21.49 0.09
CA GLU A 532 -10.63 -20.77 -1.03
C GLU A 532 -9.09 -20.75 -0.90
N ILE A 533 -8.58 -20.75 0.34
CA ILE A 533 -7.15 -20.80 0.64
C ILE A 533 -6.69 -22.23 0.83
N LEU A 534 -7.39 -22.98 1.70
CA LEU A 534 -6.93 -24.30 2.12
C LEU A 534 -6.86 -25.30 0.96
N ASN A 535 -7.74 -25.15 -0.03
CA ASN A 535 -7.77 -26.02 -1.20
C ASN A 535 -7.08 -25.40 -2.44
N ASN A 536 -6.46 -24.22 -2.31
CA ASN A 536 -5.80 -23.54 -3.42
C ASN A 536 -4.36 -23.14 -3.06
N PRO A 537 -3.36 -23.97 -3.41
CA PRO A 537 -1.95 -23.65 -3.14
C PRO A 537 -1.42 -22.46 -3.98
N GLN A 538 -2.17 -22.00 -4.98
CA GLN A 538 -1.85 -20.83 -5.80
C GLN A 538 -2.83 -19.68 -5.53
N TYR A 539 -3.34 -19.58 -4.30
CA TYR A 539 -4.23 -18.50 -3.95
C TYR A 539 -3.57 -17.15 -4.24
N ILE A 540 -4.28 -16.30 -4.96
CA ILE A 540 -3.88 -14.93 -5.22
C ILE A 540 -4.75 -14.08 -4.30
N ASN A 541 -4.10 -13.29 -3.45
CA ASN A 541 -4.78 -12.37 -2.54
C ASN A 541 -5.80 -11.52 -3.29
N SER A 542 -6.98 -11.42 -2.72
CA SER A 542 -7.94 -10.38 -3.03
C SER A 542 -7.31 -9.02 -2.79
N ASP A 543 -7.68 -8.12 -3.66
CA ASP A 543 -6.83 -7.01 -4.01
C ASP A 543 -7.57 -5.71 -3.68
N LEU A 544 -8.37 -5.74 -2.60
CA LEU A 544 -9.28 -4.68 -2.19
C LEU A 544 -8.78 -4.00 -0.92
N TYR A 545 -8.10 -2.87 -1.11
CA TYR A 545 -7.67 -1.99 -0.04
C TYR A 545 -8.70 -0.90 0.10
N PHE A 546 -9.10 -0.56 1.31
CA PHE A 546 -9.83 0.68 1.54
C PHE A 546 -9.25 1.48 2.68
N ASP A 547 -9.23 2.78 2.48
CA ASP A 547 -8.73 3.74 3.46
C ASP A 547 -9.90 4.63 3.84
N TYR A 548 -9.95 5.07 5.09
CA TYR A 548 -10.94 6.06 5.48
C TYR A 548 -10.40 6.95 6.59
N PHE A 549 -10.98 8.14 6.68
CA PHE A 549 -10.74 9.07 7.77
C PHE A 549 -12.07 9.65 8.24
N LEU A 550 -12.25 9.79 9.54
CA LEU A 550 -13.44 10.36 10.15
C LEU A 550 -13.03 11.55 10.99
N GLY A 551 -13.65 12.69 10.73
CA GLY A 551 -13.53 13.88 11.57
C GLY A 551 -14.19 13.72 12.94
N LEU A 552 -14.10 14.77 13.76
CA LEU A 552 -14.74 14.85 15.07
C LEU A 552 -16.27 14.71 14.98
N ASN A 553 -16.86 14.00 15.96
CA ASN A 553 -18.31 13.76 16.10
C ASN A 553 -18.96 13.16 14.84
N GLN A 554 -18.22 12.32 14.12
CA GLN A 554 -18.71 11.61 12.94
C GLN A 554 -19.10 10.18 13.27
N THR A 555 -20.14 9.70 12.60
CA THR A 555 -20.61 8.33 12.69
C THR A 555 -20.37 7.66 11.34
N MET A 556 -19.86 6.43 11.31
CA MET A 556 -19.74 5.66 10.06
C MET A 556 -19.66 4.18 10.39
N ASN A 557 -20.34 3.37 9.57
CA ASN A 557 -20.18 1.93 9.54
C ASN A 557 -19.61 1.55 8.18
N VAL A 558 -18.51 0.81 8.20
CA VAL A 558 -17.91 0.20 7.02
C VAL A 558 -18.10 -1.30 7.14
N ARG A 559 -18.79 -1.90 6.17
CA ARG A 559 -18.97 -3.34 6.09
C ARG A 559 -18.55 -3.81 4.73
N LEU A 560 -17.69 -4.81 4.69
CA LEU A 560 -17.30 -5.44 3.45
C LEU A 560 -17.91 -6.84 3.38
N LEU A 561 -18.61 -7.14 2.30
CA LEU A 561 -19.22 -8.44 2.05
C LEU A 561 -18.77 -8.96 0.70
N LYS A 562 -18.24 -10.19 0.68
CA LYS A 562 -18.07 -10.93 -0.57
C LYS A 562 -19.32 -11.76 -0.81
N THR A 563 -19.82 -11.78 -2.04
CA THR A 563 -21.05 -12.49 -2.39
C THR A 563 -21.01 -12.93 -3.85
N PHE A 564 -22.03 -13.67 -4.28
CA PHE A 564 -22.20 -14.15 -5.63
C PHE A 564 -23.55 -13.71 -6.16
N ASP A 565 -23.57 -13.29 -7.41
CA ASP A 565 -24.81 -13.08 -8.14
C ASP A 565 -24.76 -13.71 -9.54
N ALA A 566 -25.75 -13.39 -10.38
CA ALA A 566 -25.87 -13.95 -11.72
C ALA A 566 -24.65 -13.67 -12.63
N SER A 567 -23.83 -12.67 -12.31
CA SER A 567 -22.62 -12.31 -13.05
C SER A 567 -21.32 -12.79 -12.35
N GLY A 568 -21.44 -13.63 -11.33
CA GLY A 568 -20.32 -14.22 -10.60
C GLY A 568 -20.03 -13.54 -9.26
N GLU A 569 -18.78 -13.63 -8.84
CA GLU A 569 -18.27 -13.08 -7.58
C GLU A 569 -18.30 -11.55 -7.58
N VAL A 570 -18.70 -10.96 -6.46
CA VAL A 570 -18.72 -9.50 -6.27
C VAL A 570 -18.39 -9.13 -4.83
N TYR A 571 -17.51 -8.14 -4.69
CA TYR A 571 -17.18 -7.53 -3.40
C TYR A 571 -18.06 -6.29 -3.20
N ARG A 572 -18.86 -6.30 -2.15
CA ARG A 572 -19.78 -5.22 -1.79
C ARG A 572 -19.26 -4.47 -0.59
N LEU A 573 -18.83 -3.24 -0.81
CA LEU A 573 -18.45 -2.31 0.25
C LEU A 573 -19.65 -1.45 0.62
N TYR A 574 -20.19 -1.66 1.82
CA TYR A 574 -21.28 -0.87 2.38
C TYR A 574 -20.72 0.18 3.34
N ILE A 575 -21.03 1.44 3.05
CA ILE A 575 -20.71 2.57 3.92
C ILE A 575 -22.03 3.21 4.33
N SER A 576 -22.28 3.35 5.63
CA SER A 576 -23.55 3.89 6.13
C SER A 576 -23.38 4.71 7.40
N GLY A 577 -24.42 5.47 7.75
CA GLY A 577 -24.48 6.19 9.02
C GLY A 577 -23.63 7.45 9.06
N HIS A 578 -23.18 7.98 7.91
CA HIS A 578 -22.43 9.23 7.83
C HIS A 578 -23.31 10.46 8.10
N ASN A 579 -22.76 11.48 8.77
CA ASN A 579 -23.44 12.76 8.98
C ASN A 579 -22.75 13.87 8.16
N ALA A 580 -23.40 14.35 7.10
CA ALA A 580 -22.84 15.35 6.16
C ALA A 580 -22.68 16.77 6.75
N GLY A 581 -22.79 16.94 8.07
CA GLY A 581 -22.52 18.20 8.76
C GLY A 581 -21.04 18.56 8.79
N SER A 582 -20.68 19.69 8.15
CA SER A 582 -19.39 20.41 8.19
C SER A 582 -18.09 19.60 7.98
N SER A 583 -18.16 18.36 7.51
CA SER A 583 -17.01 17.46 7.46
C SER A 583 -16.80 16.90 6.07
N SER A 584 -15.53 16.77 5.69
CA SER A 584 -15.10 15.98 4.54
C SER A 584 -14.45 14.71 5.04
N PHE A 585 -14.85 13.57 4.48
CA PHE A 585 -14.08 12.35 4.62
C PHE A 585 -13.87 11.70 3.26
N TYR A 586 -12.79 10.95 3.15
CA TYR A 586 -12.39 10.26 1.94
C TYR A 586 -12.47 8.75 2.17
N VAL A 587 -12.89 8.03 1.14
CA VAL A 587 -12.72 6.59 1.04
C VAL A 587 -12.01 6.30 -0.26
N ASN A 588 -10.83 5.73 -0.19
CA ASN A 588 -10.12 5.24 -1.36
C ASN A 588 -10.25 3.73 -1.41
N VAL A 589 -10.49 3.21 -2.60
CA VAL A 589 -10.58 1.78 -2.87
C VAL A 589 -9.58 1.45 -3.97
N THR A 590 -8.60 0.62 -3.68
CA THR A 590 -7.66 0.10 -4.69
C THR A 590 -8.00 -1.35 -4.93
N ASN A 591 -8.17 -1.72 -6.20
CA ASN A 591 -8.59 -3.01 -6.73
C ASN A 591 -7.52 -3.57 -7.67
N MET A 592 -6.46 -4.13 -7.10
CA MET A 592 -5.27 -4.55 -7.86
C MET A 592 -5.54 -5.69 -8.88
N SER A 593 -6.49 -6.60 -8.61
CA SER A 593 -6.89 -7.70 -9.51
C SER A 593 -8.09 -7.36 -10.40
N THR A 594 -8.55 -6.11 -10.44
CA THR A 594 -9.73 -5.71 -11.25
C THR A 594 -10.98 -6.56 -10.96
N LYS A 595 -11.15 -7.03 -9.71
CA LYS A 595 -12.32 -7.78 -9.27
C LYS A 595 -13.57 -6.92 -9.38
N ARG A 596 -14.74 -7.54 -9.52
CA ARG A 596 -15.99 -6.76 -9.58
C ARG A 596 -16.31 -6.22 -8.19
N ILE A 597 -16.39 -4.90 -8.08
CA ILE A 597 -16.70 -4.20 -6.83
C ILE A 597 -17.98 -3.40 -7.00
N GLU A 598 -18.81 -3.46 -5.96
CA GLU A 598 -19.98 -2.62 -5.78
C GLU A 598 -19.83 -1.81 -4.50
N ILE A 599 -20.02 -0.50 -4.59
CA ILE A 599 -19.95 0.40 -3.43
C ILE A 599 -21.35 0.93 -3.16
N TYR A 600 -21.83 0.65 -1.95
CA TYR A 600 -23.15 1.04 -1.47
C TYR A 600 -23.01 2.12 -0.41
N ILE A 601 -23.71 3.23 -0.59
CA ILE A 601 -23.82 4.29 0.42
C ILE A 601 -25.25 4.31 0.97
N ASN A 602 -25.41 4.18 2.29
CA ASN A 602 -26.72 4.08 2.94
C ASN A 602 -27.63 3.05 2.23
N ASN A 603 -27.07 1.88 1.92
CA ASN A 603 -27.70 0.78 1.17
C ASN A 603 -28.15 1.09 -0.27
N SER A 604 -27.77 2.25 -0.81
CA SER A 604 -27.99 2.59 -2.22
C SER A 604 -26.71 2.31 -3.02
N LEU A 605 -26.82 1.54 -4.10
CA LEU A 605 -25.69 1.27 -4.99
C LEU A 605 -25.26 2.57 -5.67
N LEU A 606 -23.98 2.92 -5.50
CA LEU A 606 -23.41 4.16 -6.03
C LEU A 606 -22.37 3.90 -7.13
N VAL A 607 -21.56 2.86 -6.97
CA VAL A 607 -20.51 2.50 -7.93
C VAL A 607 -20.56 1.01 -8.22
N THR A 608 -20.47 0.66 -9.49
CA THR A 608 -20.12 -0.68 -9.95
C THR A 608 -18.96 -0.55 -10.91
N ASN A 609 -17.80 -1.14 -10.59
CA ASN A 609 -16.69 -1.17 -11.51
C ASN A 609 -15.77 -2.37 -11.28
N SER A 610 -14.87 -2.57 -12.23
CA SER A 610 -13.72 -3.47 -12.16
C SER A 610 -12.42 -2.68 -12.34
N ASN A 611 -12.45 -1.36 -12.13
CA ASN A 611 -11.31 -0.49 -12.37
C ASN A 611 -10.31 -0.62 -11.22
N LYS A 612 -9.05 -0.23 -11.47
CA LYS A 612 -7.96 -0.43 -10.51
C LYS A 612 -8.09 0.47 -9.30
N SER A 613 -8.64 1.67 -9.43
CA SER A 613 -8.85 2.56 -8.28
C SER A 613 -10.18 3.29 -8.36
N THR A 614 -10.80 3.45 -7.20
CA THR A 614 -12.02 4.22 -6.99
C THR A 614 -11.86 5.08 -5.76
N SER A 615 -11.97 6.39 -5.91
CA SER A 615 -12.00 7.33 -4.79
C SER A 615 -13.41 7.89 -4.63
N LEU A 616 -13.88 7.91 -3.39
CA LEU A 616 -15.11 8.56 -2.97
C LEU A 616 -14.75 9.69 -2.02
N ARG A 617 -15.17 10.90 -2.35
CA ARG A 617 -15.03 12.07 -1.48
C ARG A 617 -16.40 12.50 -1.01
N PHE A 618 -16.59 12.47 0.30
CA PHE A 618 -17.81 12.94 0.96
C PHE A 618 -17.57 14.37 1.40
N SER A 619 -18.49 15.26 1.07
CA SER A 619 -18.45 16.67 1.43
C SER A 619 -19.84 17.14 1.85
N SER A 620 -19.92 18.31 2.49
CA SER A 620 -21.19 18.98 2.75
C SER A 620 -22.00 19.27 1.47
N SER A 621 -21.35 19.32 0.31
CA SER A 621 -21.97 19.51 -1.02
C SER A 621 -22.40 18.22 -1.72
N GLY A 622 -22.16 17.04 -1.13
CA GLY A 622 -22.51 15.73 -1.71
C GLY A 622 -21.30 14.82 -1.90
N ILE A 623 -21.51 13.72 -2.64
CA ILE A 623 -20.50 12.68 -2.89
C ILE A 623 -19.89 12.89 -4.28
N THR A 624 -18.57 13.03 -4.34
CA THR A 624 -17.81 13.02 -5.59
C THR A 624 -17.14 11.67 -5.78
N ILE A 625 -17.23 11.10 -6.98
CA ILE A 625 -16.67 9.80 -7.31
C ILE A 625 -15.68 9.98 -8.46
N SER A 626 -14.48 9.42 -8.31
CA SER A 626 -13.49 9.32 -9.37
C SER A 626 -13.01 7.88 -9.50
N THR A 627 -12.95 7.36 -10.72
CA THR A 627 -12.45 6.01 -11.02
C THR A 627 -11.32 6.10 -12.04
N SER A 628 -10.25 5.32 -11.86
CA SER A 628 -9.10 5.23 -12.79
C SER A 628 -8.69 3.79 -13.07
#